data_AF-A0A9Q0L413-F1
#
_entry.id   AF-A0A9Q0L413-F1
#
_cell.length_a   1.000
_cell.length_b   1.000
_cell.length_c   1.000
_cell.angle_alpha   90.00
_cell.angle_beta   90.00
_cell.angle_gamma   90.00
#
_symmetry.space_group_name_H-M   'P 1'
#
loop_
_entity.id
_entity.type
_entity.pdbx_description
1 polymer ?
#
loop_
_entity_poly.entity_id
_entity_poly.type
_entity_poly.pdbx_seq_one_letter_code
_entity_poly.pdbx_strand_id
1 'polypeptide(L)'
;MMDIVKSFSFSVWEMKVKMILISFALFNGSYCDTKQSCCYPTTGKPTSDFGIHGLWPNYNDGSYPSNCDSSSSFDASAISDLISRMQSDWPTLACPSNDGVKFWSHE
;
A
#
# COMPACT_ATOMS: atom_id res chain seq x y z
N MET A 1 18.66 24.55 9.09
CA MET A 1 18.94 24.53 10.54
C MET A 1 17.77 23.76 11.16
N MET A 2 17.85 22.41 11.16
CA MET A 2 18.32 21.61 12.30
C MET A 2 17.36 21.83 13.49
N ASP A 3 16.59 20.90 14.05
CA ASP A 3 16.62 19.44 14.11
C ASP A 3 15.24 18.96 14.60
N ILE A 4 14.84 17.71 14.31
CA ILE A 4 14.18 16.76 15.24
C ILE A 4 14.28 15.40 14.54
N VAL A 5 15.45 14.77 14.67
CA VAL A 5 15.56 13.31 14.53
C VAL A 5 15.48 12.79 15.96
N LYS A 6 14.28 12.37 16.39
CA LYS A 6 14.15 11.62 17.65
C LYS A 6 14.64 10.21 17.39
N SER A 7 15.72 9.89 18.10
CA SER A 7 16.37 8.59 18.19
C SER A 7 15.35 7.47 18.44
N PHE A 8 15.17 6.59 17.45
CA PHE A 8 14.73 5.24 17.71
C PHE A 8 15.99 4.40 17.88
N SER A 9 16.21 3.89 19.09
CA SER A 9 17.24 2.89 19.37
C SER A 9 16.81 1.57 18.71
N PHE A 10 17.16 1.40 17.44
CA PHE A 10 17.05 0.12 16.76
C PHE A 10 18.16 -0.77 17.31
N SER A 11 17.79 -1.80 18.08
CA SER A 11 18.68 -2.89 18.42
C SER A 11 18.98 -3.66 17.13
N VAL A 12 19.96 -3.19 16.37
CA VAL A 12 20.47 -3.83 15.15
C VAL A 12 21.26 -5.07 15.58
N TRP A 13 20.57 -6.19 15.72
CA TRP A 13 21.22 -7.50 15.63
C TRP A 13 21.14 -7.94 14.16
N GLU A 14 22.31 -7.92 13.50
CA GLU A 14 22.61 -8.32 12.12
C GLU A 14 21.44 -8.67 11.17
N MET A 15 20.92 -7.68 10.44
CA MET A 15 20.29 -7.92 9.14
C MET A 15 21.27 -7.53 8.03
N LYS A 16 22.24 -8.42 7.74
CA LYS A 16 22.99 -8.42 6.47
C LYS A 16 22.11 -8.94 5.31
N VAL A 17 20.83 -8.58 5.33
CA VAL A 17 19.90 -8.85 4.25
C VAL A 17 19.60 -7.50 3.64
N LYS A 18 20.17 -7.23 2.46
CA LYS A 18 19.88 -6.00 1.71
C LYS A 18 18.44 -6.11 1.22
N MET A 19 17.51 -5.63 2.04
CA MET A 19 16.11 -5.51 1.70
C MET A 19 15.90 -4.17 0.98
N ILE A 20 15.28 -4.22 -0.19
CA ILE A 20 14.88 -3.06 -0.99
C ILE A 20 13.36 -2.92 -0.87
N LEU A 21 12.86 -1.69 -0.78
CA LEU A 21 11.43 -1.41 -0.87
C LEU A 21 11.09 -0.99 -2.31
N ILE A 22 10.16 -1.70 -2.96
CA ILE A 22 9.72 -1.38 -4.31
C ILE A 22 8.32 -0.76 -4.25
N SER A 23 8.16 0.43 -4.84
CA SER A 23 6.86 1.08 -4.98
C SER A 23 6.22 0.74 -6.32
N PHE A 24 5.01 0.21 -6.29
CA PHE A 24 4.22 -0.07 -7.49
C PHE A 24 3.07 0.93 -7.60
N ALA A 25 2.96 1.52 -8.79
CA ALA A 25 1.83 2.36 -9.17
C ALA A 25 1.06 1.70 -10.31
N LEU A 26 -0.26 1.79 -10.27
CA LEU A 26 -1.18 1.26 -11.25
C LEU A 26 -1.87 2.40 -11.98
N PHE A 27 -1.90 2.36 -13.32
CA PHE A 27 -2.68 3.31 -14.09
C PHE A 27 -4.16 2.89 -14.10
N ASN A 28 -5.02 3.65 -13.41
CA ASN A 28 -6.41 3.30 -13.15
C ASN A 28 -7.21 3.01 -14.42
N GLY A 29 -6.96 3.75 -15.51
CA GLY A 29 -7.63 3.55 -16.79
C GLY A 29 -7.39 2.17 -17.39
N SER A 30 -6.14 1.69 -17.34
CA SER A 30 -5.74 0.40 -17.92
C SER A 30 -6.31 -0.80 -17.18
N TYR A 31 -6.53 -0.68 -15.87
CA TYR A 31 -7.11 -1.76 -15.07
C TYR A 31 -8.56 -2.06 -15.48
N CYS A 32 -9.33 -1.00 -15.74
CA CYS A 32 -10.74 -1.08 -16.12
C CYS A 32 -10.97 -1.34 -17.62
N ASP A 33 -9.94 -1.28 -18.46
CA ASP A 33 -10.04 -1.51 -19.92
C ASP A 33 -9.77 -2.96 -20.33
N THR A 34 -9.97 -3.90 -19.41
CA THR A 34 -9.78 -5.33 -19.64
C THR A 34 -11.12 -6.06 -19.74
N LYS A 35 -11.09 -7.35 -20.11
CA LYS A 35 -12.29 -8.21 -20.06
C LYS A 35 -12.72 -8.54 -18.63
N GLN A 36 -11.91 -8.22 -17.63
CA GLN A 36 -12.26 -8.45 -16.23
C GLN A 36 -13.18 -7.33 -15.73
N SER A 37 -14.04 -7.66 -14.76
CA SER A 37 -14.90 -6.67 -14.14
C SER A 37 -14.07 -5.71 -13.28
N CYS A 38 -14.34 -4.41 -13.40
CA CYS A 38 -13.85 -3.41 -12.46
C CYS A 38 -15.02 -2.66 -11.80
N CYS A 39 -14.82 -2.22 -10.56
CA CYS A 39 -15.79 -1.47 -9.80
C CYS A 39 -15.13 -0.22 -9.25
N TYR A 40 -15.79 0.93 -9.37
CA TYR A 40 -15.27 2.15 -8.74
C TYR A 40 -15.44 2.08 -7.21
N PRO A 41 -14.54 2.73 -6.45
CA PRO A 41 -14.69 2.90 -5.01
C PRO A 41 -16.03 3.54 -4.63
N THR A 42 -16.41 3.42 -3.36
CA THR A 42 -17.60 4.10 -2.81
C THR A 42 -17.49 5.62 -2.87
N THR A 43 -16.28 6.17 -2.96
CA THR A 43 -16.00 7.60 -3.15
C THR A 43 -16.20 8.08 -4.59
N GLY A 44 -16.45 7.16 -5.54
CA GLY A 44 -16.72 7.47 -6.95
C GLY A 44 -15.58 7.07 -7.88
N LYS A 45 -15.70 7.47 -9.15
CA LYS A 45 -14.70 7.16 -10.19
C LYS A 45 -13.40 7.92 -9.87
N PRO A 46 -12.25 7.22 -9.72
CA PRO A 46 -10.97 7.88 -9.48
C PRO A 46 -10.52 8.63 -10.73
N THR A 47 -9.60 9.58 -10.54
CA THR A 47 -8.95 10.29 -11.63
C THR A 47 -8.21 9.31 -12.54
N SER A 48 -8.10 9.65 -13.82
CA SER A 48 -7.34 8.87 -14.80
C SER A 48 -5.84 9.15 -14.64
N ASP A 49 -5.29 8.73 -13.51
CA ASP A 49 -3.89 8.91 -13.13
C ASP A 49 -3.32 7.60 -12.55
N PHE A 50 -2.06 7.63 -12.16
CA PHE A 50 -1.41 6.58 -11.39
C PHE A 50 -1.91 6.60 -9.95
N GLY A 51 -2.55 5.50 -9.53
CA GLY A 51 -2.81 5.20 -8.13
C GLY A 51 -1.71 4.33 -7.55
N ILE A 52 -1.54 4.38 -6.23
CA ILE A 52 -0.68 3.46 -5.51
C ILE A 52 -1.30 2.06 -5.59
N HIS A 53 -0.48 1.06 -5.87
CA HIS A 53 -0.87 -0.34 -5.76
C HIS A 53 -0.33 -0.94 -4.47
N GLY A 54 0.97 -0.81 -4.23
CA GLY A 54 1.64 -1.43 -3.09
C GLY A 54 3.07 -0.92 -2.84
N LEU A 55 3.53 -1.12 -1.61
CA LEU A 55 4.92 -0.94 -1.18
C LEU A 55 5.45 -2.28 -0.70
N TRP A 56 6.30 -2.93 -1.50
CA TRP A 56 6.66 -4.33 -1.24
C TRP A 56 8.14 -4.48 -0.88
N PRO A 57 8.44 -5.02 0.31
CA PRO A 57 9.79 -5.45 0.67
C PRO A 57 10.27 -6.55 -0.28
N ASN A 58 11.50 -6.44 -0.73
CA ASN A 58 12.12 -7.37 -1.67
C ASN A 58 13.57 -7.61 -1.28
N TYR A 59 14.10 -8.78 -1.60
CA TYR A 59 15.51 -9.09 -1.43
C TYR A 59 16.27 -8.86 -2.74
N ASN A 60 17.57 -8.59 -2.63
CA ASN A 60 18.42 -8.39 -3.80
C ASN A 60 18.53 -9.60 -4.74
N ASP A 61 18.17 -10.80 -4.27
CA ASP A 61 18.14 -12.02 -5.09
C ASP A 61 16.84 -12.20 -5.87
N GLY A 62 15.89 -11.25 -5.75
CA GLY A 62 14.59 -11.25 -6.41
C GLY A 62 13.51 -12.02 -5.66
N SER A 63 13.83 -12.68 -4.54
CA SER A 63 12.83 -13.23 -3.64
C SER A 63 12.21 -12.13 -2.76
N TYR A 64 11.06 -12.40 -2.15
CA TYR A 64 10.40 -11.44 -1.28
C TYR A 64 9.78 -12.13 -0.08
N PRO A 65 9.81 -11.52 1.11
CA PRO A 65 9.04 -12.00 2.23
C PRO A 65 7.56 -11.61 2.06
N SER A 66 6.65 -12.45 2.55
CA SER A 66 5.23 -12.16 2.62
C SER A 66 4.66 -12.70 3.94
N ASN A 67 3.58 -12.08 4.44
CA ASN A 67 2.89 -12.50 5.66
C ASN A 67 3.82 -12.68 6.88
N CYS A 68 4.74 -11.74 7.10
CA CYS A 68 5.84 -11.85 8.06
C CYS A 68 5.38 -11.97 9.53
N ASP A 69 4.24 -11.37 9.88
CA ASP A 69 3.71 -11.36 11.23
C ASP A 69 2.18 -11.52 11.22
N SER A 70 1.70 -12.68 11.67
CA SER A 70 0.27 -12.98 11.76
C SER A 70 -0.43 -12.35 12.98
N SER A 71 0.35 -11.81 13.94
CA SER A 71 -0.17 -11.12 15.11
C SER A 71 -0.42 -9.63 14.85
N SER A 72 0.18 -9.08 13.80
CA SER A 72 0.03 -7.67 13.39
C SER A 72 -1.13 -7.50 12.42
N SER A 73 -2.36 -7.43 12.95
CA SER A 73 -3.55 -7.10 12.14
C SER A 73 -3.60 -5.62 11.79
N PHE A 74 -4.09 -5.31 10.59
CA PHE A 74 -4.36 -3.93 10.15
C PHE A 74 -5.35 -3.21 11.08
N ASP A 75 -5.01 -1.99 11.48
CA ASP A 75 -5.87 -1.11 12.29
C ASP A 75 -6.06 0.24 11.56
N ALA A 76 -7.25 0.42 10.98
CA ALA A 76 -7.62 1.65 10.27
C ALA A 76 -7.60 2.90 11.17
N SER A 77 -7.76 2.74 12.49
CA SER A 77 -7.78 3.87 13.41
C SER A 77 -6.41 4.54 13.54
N ALA A 78 -5.33 3.77 13.39
CA ALA A 78 -3.95 4.24 13.43
C ALA A 78 -3.57 5.15 12.25
N ILE A 79 -4.36 5.13 11.17
CA ILE A 79 -4.14 5.91 9.94
C ILE A 79 -5.35 6.81 9.62
N SER A 80 -6.21 7.08 10.59
CA SER A 80 -7.47 7.80 10.40
C SER A 80 -7.31 9.18 9.73
N ASP A 81 -6.18 9.86 9.95
CA ASP A 81 -5.81 11.13 9.33
C ASP A 81 -5.36 11.00 7.87
N LEU A 82 -5.02 9.79 7.43
CA LEU A 82 -4.58 9.47 6.07
C LEU A 82 -5.72 8.98 5.17
N ILE A 83 -6.81 8.46 5.73
CA ILE A 83 -7.88 7.77 4.99
C ILE A 83 -8.38 8.57 3.79
N SER A 84 -8.67 9.87 3.96
CA SER A 84 -9.17 10.69 2.85
C SER A 84 -8.18 10.80 1.68
N ARG A 85 -6.87 10.83 1.97
CA ARG A 85 -5.83 10.82 0.93
C ARG A 85 -5.70 9.44 0.30
N MET A 86 -5.75 8.38 1.11
CA MET A 86 -5.70 7.00 0.61
C MET A 86 -6.87 6.67 -0.33
N GLN A 87 -8.06 7.19 -0.08
CA GLN A 87 -9.21 7.02 -0.97
C GLN A 87 -9.03 7.67 -2.35
N SER A 88 -8.20 8.72 -2.44
CA SER A 88 -7.86 9.41 -3.69
C SER A 88 -6.68 8.75 -4.39
N ASP A 89 -5.59 8.56 -3.65
CA ASP A 89 -4.28 8.25 -4.21
C ASP A 89 -3.99 6.74 -4.19
N TRP A 90 -4.71 5.97 -3.38
CA TRP A 90 -4.61 4.52 -3.26
C TRP A 90 -6.00 3.83 -3.37
N PRO A 91 -6.76 4.08 -4.46
CA PRO A 91 -8.10 3.53 -4.62
C PRO A 91 -8.07 2.04 -4.96
N THR A 92 -9.14 1.34 -4.61
CA THR A 92 -9.40 -0.03 -5.07
C THR A 92 -10.32 -0.03 -6.30
N LEU A 93 -10.01 -0.87 -7.29
CA LEU A 93 -10.85 -1.07 -8.46
C LEU A 93 -11.50 -2.47 -8.50
N ALA A 94 -11.33 -3.25 -7.42
CA ALA A 94 -11.88 -4.59 -7.29
C ALA A 94 -13.39 -4.57 -7.04
N CYS A 95 -14.08 -5.59 -7.54
CA CYS A 95 -15.50 -5.77 -7.31
C CYS A 95 -15.80 -6.66 -6.10
N PRO A 96 -16.87 -6.38 -5.33
CA PRO A 96 -17.78 -5.23 -5.46
C PRO A 96 -17.14 -3.91 -5.00
N SER A 97 -17.76 -2.79 -5.39
CA SER A 97 -17.40 -1.45 -4.92
C SER A 97 -17.25 -1.42 -3.40
N ASN A 98 -16.14 -0.87 -2.91
CA ASN A 98 -15.82 -0.78 -1.49
C ASN A 98 -14.98 0.47 -1.17
N ASP A 99 -14.69 0.69 0.11
CA ASP A 99 -14.04 1.89 0.65
C ASP A 99 -12.51 1.83 0.66
N GLY A 100 -11.92 0.73 0.17
CA GLY A 100 -10.46 0.53 0.13
C GLY A 100 -9.88 -0.16 1.37
N VAL A 101 -10.62 -0.25 2.48
CA VAL A 101 -10.08 -0.79 3.75
C VAL A 101 -9.58 -2.23 3.61
N LYS A 102 -10.35 -3.07 2.89
CA LYS A 102 -9.94 -4.45 2.62
C LYS A 102 -8.68 -4.55 1.76
N PHE A 103 -8.49 -3.59 0.86
CA PHE A 103 -7.32 -3.55 0.01
C PHE A 103 -6.09 -3.09 0.80
N TRP A 104 -6.19 -2.00 1.57
CA TRP A 104 -5.08 -1.54 2.40
C TRP A 104 -4.70 -2.53 3.51
N SER A 105 -5.64 -3.36 3.97
CA SER A 105 -5.36 -4.44 4.92
C SER A 105 -4.68 -5.65 4.27
N HIS A 106 -4.74 -5.80 2.95
CA HIS A 106 -4.09 -6.88 2.22
C HIS A 106 -2.62 -6.56 1.94
N GLU A 107 -2.33 -5.29 1.66
CA GLU A 107 -0.99 -4.73 1.47
C GLU A 107 -0.21 -4.67 2.79
#